data_AF-A0AAC8W2Q4-F1
#
_entry.id   AF-A0AAC8W2Q4-F1
#
_cell.length_a   1.000
_cell.length_b   1.000
_cell.length_c   1.000
_cell.angle_alpha   90.00
_cell.angle_beta   90.00
_cell.angle_gamma   90.00
#
_symmetry.space_group_name_H-M   'P 1'
#
loop_
_entity.id
_entity.type
_entity.pdbx_description
1 polymer ?
#
loop_
_entity_poly.entity_id
_entity_poly.type
_entity_poly.pdbx_seq_one_letter_code
_entity_poly.pdbx_strand_id
1 'polypeptide(L)'
;MLAFIRNLMGVKTDQAVQGAMEALVRWDPKSATEAELRTMEQHLDGLGRQVAEARAIHDREQREADAIKALSGQRMAAAEHLQRQIDGETDPSRKAGLEKSLETVVAMLEEMAPEIEREVQDAVEAREFLEMLEKNYADAGAKLKAARAELTRAERDMGRADQQRAMAERQAEAARQAAGLAGATSGLTVALKAMQDTAAKDLAAAEAAKAKAKLLHPSSPEKEDPNIAAALAAASGKPAATSLSDRLAALKSKQG
;
A
#
# COMPACT_ATOMS: atom_id res chain seq x y z
N MET A 1 -28.82 -3.42 -20.36
CA MET A 1 -27.71 -4.25 -20.88
C MET A 1 -26.34 -3.57 -20.88
N LEU A 2 -26.14 -2.39 -20.25
CA LEU A 2 -24.83 -1.70 -20.21
C LEU A 2 -24.10 -1.78 -18.86
N ALA A 3 -24.66 -2.47 -17.86
CA ALA A 3 -24.04 -2.62 -16.54
C ALA A 3 -23.25 -3.94 -16.35
N PHE A 4 -23.32 -4.88 -17.29
CA PHE A 4 -22.73 -6.22 -17.12
C PHE A 4 -21.32 -6.37 -17.74
N ILE A 5 -20.92 -5.50 -18.68
CA ILE A 5 -19.59 -5.55 -19.32
C ILE A 5 -18.52 -4.84 -18.45
N ARG A 6 -18.92 -4.00 -17.49
CA ARG A 6 -17.98 -3.22 -16.66
C ARG A 6 -17.39 -3.98 -15.46
N ASN A 7 -17.99 -5.10 -15.05
CA ASN A 7 -17.52 -5.89 -13.89
C ASN A 7 -16.65 -7.11 -14.24
N LEU A 8 -16.31 -7.33 -15.51
CA LEU A 8 -15.47 -8.46 -15.94
C LEU A 8 -14.02 -8.06 -16.32
N MET A 9 -13.71 -6.76 -16.34
CA MET A 9 -12.36 -6.24 -16.60
C MET A 9 -11.54 -5.92 -15.33
N GLY A 10 -12.11 -6.04 -14.13
CA GLY A 10 -11.47 -5.55 -12.90
C GLY A 10 -10.86 -6.60 -11.97
N VAL A 11 -11.04 -7.91 -12.22
CA VAL A 11 -10.70 -8.93 -11.19
C VAL A 11 -9.74 -10.02 -11.66
N LYS A 12 -9.43 -10.09 -12.97
CA LYS A 12 -8.46 -11.06 -13.53
C LYS A 12 -7.09 -10.46 -13.88
N THR A 13 -6.94 -9.14 -13.80
CA THR A 13 -5.66 -8.46 -13.98
C THR A 13 -4.78 -8.51 -12.74
N ASP A 14 -5.36 -8.54 -11.53
CA ASP A 14 -4.57 -8.44 -10.30
C ASP A 14 -3.68 -9.66 -10.04
N GLN A 15 -4.16 -10.88 -10.28
CA GLN A 15 -3.35 -12.08 -10.01
C GLN A 15 -2.24 -12.32 -11.05
N ALA A 16 -2.49 -11.97 -12.32
CA ALA A 16 -1.49 -12.12 -13.38
C ALA A 16 -0.40 -11.02 -13.29
N VAL A 17 -0.77 -9.80 -12.87
CA VAL A 17 0.17 -8.70 -12.66
C VAL A 17 1.01 -8.92 -11.40
N GLN A 18 0.41 -9.42 -10.30
CA GLN A 18 1.15 -9.81 -9.10
C GLN A 18 2.17 -10.92 -9.39
N GLY A 19 1.79 -11.96 -10.13
CA GLY A 19 2.71 -13.03 -10.52
C GLY A 19 3.87 -12.56 -11.43
N ALA A 20 3.61 -11.58 -12.30
CA ALA A 20 4.65 -10.97 -13.13
C ALA A 20 5.59 -10.06 -12.32
N MET A 21 5.07 -9.33 -11.32
CA MET A 21 5.87 -8.52 -10.40
C MET A 21 6.72 -9.37 -9.46
N GLU A 22 6.17 -10.44 -8.88
CA GLU A 22 6.93 -11.41 -8.06
C GLU A 22 8.04 -12.11 -8.87
N ALA A 23 7.78 -12.41 -10.15
CA ALA A 23 8.79 -12.98 -11.05
C ALA A 23 9.91 -11.98 -11.39
N LEU A 24 9.58 -10.69 -11.58
CA LEU A 24 10.55 -9.60 -11.79
C LEU A 24 11.41 -9.33 -10.55
N VAL A 25 10.78 -9.27 -9.36
CA VAL A 25 11.48 -9.12 -8.07
C VAL A 25 12.37 -10.34 -7.77
N ARG A 26 11.96 -11.55 -8.19
CA ARG A 26 12.84 -12.74 -8.12
C ARG A 26 14.04 -12.68 -9.07
N TRP A 27 13.91 -11.99 -10.20
CA TRP A 27 14.95 -11.90 -11.22
C TRP A 27 15.95 -10.78 -10.94
N ASP A 28 15.51 -9.65 -10.39
CA ASP A 28 16.36 -8.57 -9.89
C ASP A 28 15.71 -7.82 -8.69
N PRO A 29 15.83 -8.35 -7.46
CA PRO A 29 15.22 -7.76 -6.27
C PRO A 29 15.83 -6.38 -5.92
N LYS A 30 17.08 -6.12 -6.33
CA LYS A 30 17.77 -4.86 -6.00
C LYS A 30 17.18 -3.70 -6.79
N SER A 31 17.04 -3.85 -8.10
CA SER A 31 16.47 -2.79 -8.95
C SER A 31 15.02 -2.46 -8.58
N ALA A 32 14.24 -3.46 -8.16
CA ALA A 32 12.86 -3.26 -7.72
C ALA A 32 12.80 -2.45 -6.40
N THR A 33 13.64 -2.78 -5.41
CA THR A 33 13.67 -2.04 -4.14
C THR A 33 14.29 -0.64 -4.28
N GLU A 34 15.28 -0.45 -5.15
CA GLU A 34 15.83 0.88 -5.45
C GLU A 34 14.79 1.80 -6.12
N ALA A 35 13.97 1.25 -7.03
CA ALA A 35 12.89 2.01 -7.65
C ALA A 35 11.85 2.46 -6.63
N GLU A 36 11.46 1.58 -5.71
CA GLU A 36 10.53 1.89 -4.63
C GLU A 36 11.09 2.95 -3.67
N LEU A 37 12.37 2.82 -3.27
CA LEU A 37 13.04 3.84 -2.46
C LEU A 37 13.08 5.20 -3.15
N ARG A 38 13.35 5.23 -4.46
CA ARG A 38 13.31 6.48 -5.25
C ARG A 38 11.89 7.07 -5.29
N THR A 39 10.85 6.26 -5.39
CA THR A 39 9.46 6.74 -5.30
C THR A 39 9.16 7.33 -3.92
N MET A 40 9.63 6.68 -2.84
CA MET A 40 9.50 7.21 -1.48
C MET A 40 10.24 8.54 -1.31
N GLU A 41 11.45 8.68 -1.87
CA GLU A 41 12.21 9.94 -1.89
C GLU A 41 11.46 11.04 -2.62
N GLN A 42 10.94 10.77 -3.82
CA GLN A 42 10.16 11.75 -4.58
C GLN A 42 8.89 12.19 -3.83
N HIS A 43 8.22 11.25 -3.17
CA HIS A 43 7.07 11.56 -2.32
C HIS A 43 7.47 12.45 -1.13
N LEU A 44 8.59 12.15 -0.48
CA LEU A 44 9.13 12.96 0.60
C LEU A 44 9.51 14.37 0.13
N ASP A 45 10.13 14.51 -1.03
CA ASP A 45 10.43 15.82 -1.63
C ASP A 45 9.15 16.62 -1.93
N GLY A 46 8.11 15.95 -2.43
CA GLY A 46 6.79 16.54 -2.65
C GLY A 46 6.17 17.06 -1.36
N LEU A 47 6.18 16.24 -0.29
CA LEU A 47 5.72 16.66 1.04
C LEU A 47 6.56 17.83 1.59
N GLY A 48 7.87 17.82 1.36
CA GLY A 48 8.77 18.89 1.78
C GLY A 48 8.42 20.25 1.15
N ARG A 49 8.05 20.27 -0.14
CA ARG A 49 7.57 21.49 -0.80
C ARG A 49 6.24 21.96 -0.21
N GLN A 50 5.29 21.06 0.02
CA GLN A 50 4.00 21.39 0.63
C GLN A 50 4.17 21.96 2.04
N VAL A 51 5.07 21.41 2.86
CA VAL A 51 5.42 21.97 4.17
C VAL A 51 5.98 23.37 4.02
N ALA A 52 6.90 23.60 3.08
CA ALA A 52 7.50 24.92 2.86
C ALA A 52 6.46 25.98 2.43
N GLU A 53 5.54 25.59 1.53
CA GLU A 53 4.42 26.43 1.10
C GLU A 53 3.47 26.74 2.27
N ALA A 54 3.08 25.72 3.04
CA ALA A 54 2.22 25.88 4.21
C ALA A 54 2.86 26.76 5.29
N ARG A 55 4.18 26.66 5.50
CA ARG A 55 4.92 27.57 6.41
C ARG A 55 4.84 29.01 5.95
N ALA A 56 5.03 29.26 4.65
CA ALA A 56 4.95 30.61 4.11
C ALA A 56 3.54 31.20 4.24
N ILE A 57 2.50 30.37 4.07
CA ILE A 57 1.10 30.77 4.29
C ILE A 57 0.88 31.08 5.77
N HIS A 58 1.20 30.15 6.67
CA HIS A 58 1.06 30.37 8.11
C HIS A 58 1.79 31.64 8.59
N ASP A 59 3.03 31.85 8.16
CA ASP A 59 3.80 33.05 8.52
C ASP A 59 3.15 34.34 8.01
N ARG A 60 2.44 34.27 6.89
CA ARG A 60 1.67 35.40 6.35
C ARG A 60 0.41 35.64 7.18
N GLU A 61 -0.43 34.62 7.35
CA GLU A 61 -1.68 34.72 8.13
C GLU A 61 -1.41 35.18 9.57
N GLN A 62 -0.36 34.64 10.19
CA GLN A 62 0.06 35.05 11.53
C GLN A 62 0.41 36.54 11.60
N ARG A 63 1.10 37.08 10.58
CA ARG A 63 1.42 38.51 10.51
C ARG A 63 0.19 39.37 10.30
N GLU A 64 -0.76 38.93 9.47
CA GLU A 64 -2.03 39.64 9.22
C GLU A 64 -2.87 39.68 10.53
N ALA A 65 -2.99 38.54 11.23
CA ALA A 65 -3.62 38.43 12.53
C ALA A 65 -2.97 39.30 13.62
N ASP A 66 -1.63 39.34 13.67
CA ASP A 66 -0.90 40.16 14.64
C ASP A 66 -1.04 41.66 14.34
N ALA A 67 -1.02 42.04 13.05
CA ALA A 67 -1.21 43.42 12.63
C ALA A 67 -2.61 43.95 12.98
N ILE A 68 -3.65 43.16 12.72
CA ILE A 68 -5.03 43.59 13.02
C ILE A 68 -5.29 43.66 14.53
N LYS A 69 -4.74 42.73 15.31
CA LYS A 69 -4.76 42.80 16.79
C LYS A 69 -4.04 44.04 17.30
N ALA A 70 -2.87 44.35 16.77
CA ALA A 70 -2.12 45.54 17.16
C ALA A 70 -2.88 46.83 16.84
N LEU A 71 -3.51 46.91 15.67
CA LEU A 71 -4.34 48.04 15.27
C LEU A 71 -5.57 48.20 16.17
N SER A 72 -6.25 47.09 16.51
CA SER A 72 -7.36 47.09 17.46
C SER A 72 -6.92 47.57 18.85
N GLY A 73 -5.79 47.08 19.35
CA GLY A 73 -5.20 47.52 20.62
C GLY A 73 -4.88 49.03 20.63
N GLN A 74 -4.36 49.58 19.53
CA GLN A 74 -4.13 51.02 19.40
C GLN A 74 -5.44 51.82 19.45
N ARG A 75 -6.50 51.34 18.79
CA ARG A 75 -7.82 51.98 18.79
C ARG A 75 -8.48 51.91 20.16
N MET A 76 -8.37 50.77 20.86
CA MET A 76 -8.83 50.63 22.25
C MET A 76 -8.12 51.62 23.17
N ALA A 77 -6.78 51.72 23.10
CA ALA A 77 -6.02 52.67 23.89
C ALA A 77 -6.39 54.14 23.59
N ALA A 78 -6.69 54.45 22.33
CA ALA A 78 -7.19 55.77 21.94
C ALA A 78 -8.58 56.05 22.53
N ALA A 79 -9.50 55.07 22.51
CA ALA A 79 -10.81 55.18 23.13
C ALA A 79 -10.70 55.42 24.65
N GLU A 80 -9.86 54.65 25.35
CA GLU A 80 -9.61 54.83 26.78
C GLU A 80 -9.00 56.21 27.13
N HIS A 81 -8.15 56.74 26.25
CA HIS A 81 -7.59 58.06 26.41
C HIS A 81 -8.65 59.16 26.21
N LEU A 82 -9.48 59.03 25.17
CA LEU A 82 -10.60 59.94 24.93
C LEU A 82 -11.60 59.95 26.09
N GLN A 83 -11.95 58.78 26.63
CA GLN A 83 -12.83 58.67 27.80
C GLN A 83 -12.25 59.44 29.00
N ARG A 84 -10.97 59.26 29.30
CA ARG A 84 -10.29 60.01 30.39
C ARG A 84 -10.31 61.52 30.18
N GLN A 85 -10.22 61.98 28.93
CA GLN A 85 -10.33 63.41 28.61
C GLN A 85 -11.76 63.94 28.79
N ILE A 86 -12.77 63.17 28.38
CA ILE A 86 -14.19 63.50 28.56
C ILE A 86 -14.53 63.64 30.05
N ASP A 87 -14.01 62.74 30.89
CA ASP A 87 -14.24 62.74 32.34
C ASP A 87 -13.65 63.98 33.04
N GLY A 88 -12.56 64.53 32.49
CA GLY A 88 -11.88 65.72 33.00
C GLY A 88 -12.29 67.05 32.34
N GLU A 89 -13.09 67.01 31.27
CA GLU A 89 -13.47 68.20 30.50
C GLU A 89 -14.71 68.89 31.09
N THR A 90 -14.64 70.21 31.20
CA THR A 90 -15.68 71.05 31.81
C THR A 90 -16.39 71.94 30.79
N ASP A 91 -15.78 72.19 29.64
CA ASP A 91 -16.40 72.91 28.52
C ASP A 91 -17.37 72.00 27.75
N PRO A 92 -18.68 72.31 27.74
CA PRO A 92 -19.68 71.49 27.04
C PRO A 92 -19.43 71.32 25.53
N SER A 93 -18.88 72.33 24.86
CA SER A 93 -18.63 72.26 23.41
C SER A 93 -17.45 71.35 23.07
N ARG A 94 -16.37 71.41 23.86
CA ARG A 94 -15.25 70.48 23.72
C ARG A 94 -15.63 69.06 24.09
N LYS A 95 -16.40 68.89 25.17
CA LYS A 95 -16.87 67.58 25.62
C LYS A 95 -17.68 66.87 24.53
N ALA A 96 -18.64 67.55 23.91
CA ALA A 96 -19.41 66.99 22.80
C ALA A 96 -18.54 66.60 21.59
N GLY A 97 -17.47 67.35 21.32
CA GLY A 97 -16.49 67.01 20.29
C GLY A 97 -15.72 65.72 20.60
N LEU A 98 -15.27 65.55 21.85
CA LEU A 98 -14.57 64.35 22.32
C LEU A 98 -15.48 63.12 22.33
N GLU A 99 -16.74 63.27 22.77
CA GLU A 99 -17.75 62.21 22.75
C GLU A 99 -17.98 61.69 21.33
N LYS A 100 -18.09 62.60 20.35
CA LYS A 100 -18.20 62.21 18.93
C LYS A 100 -16.96 61.48 18.41
N SER A 101 -15.76 61.91 18.83
CA SER A 101 -14.52 61.19 18.49
C SER A 101 -14.49 59.80 19.11
N LEU A 102 -14.93 59.65 20.37
CA LEU A 102 -15.02 58.36 21.04
C LEU A 102 -16.01 57.44 20.31
N GLU A 103 -17.21 57.92 19.99
CA GLU A 103 -18.21 57.19 19.22
C GLU A 103 -17.65 56.70 17.88
N THR A 104 -16.88 57.55 17.19
CA THR A 104 -16.23 57.18 15.92
C THR A 104 -15.22 56.04 16.12
N VAL A 105 -14.39 56.09 17.17
CA VAL A 105 -13.40 55.04 17.44
C VAL A 105 -14.09 53.73 17.85
N VAL A 106 -15.16 53.80 18.64
CA VAL A 106 -15.94 52.63 19.04
C VAL A 106 -16.59 51.98 17.81
N ALA A 107 -17.20 52.76 16.91
CA ALA A 107 -17.75 52.24 15.66
C ALA A 107 -16.68 51.53 14.82
N MET A 108 -15.48 52.12 14.69
CA MET A 108 -14.35 51.47 14.00
C MET A 108 -13.92 50.16 14.65
N LEU A 109 -13.98 50.05 15.99
CA LEU A 109 -13.66 48.81 16.71
C LEU A 109 -14.73 47.73 16.50
N GLU A 110 -16.00 48.12 16.47
CA GLU A 110 -17.12 47.21 16.18
C GLU A 110 -17.05 46.67 14.75
N GLU A 111 -16.72 47.53 13.77
CA GLU A 111 -16.51 47.11 12.38
C GLU A 111 -15.32 46.15 12.22
N MET A 112 -14.26 46.34 13.02
CA MET A 112 -13.08 45.46 12.99
C MET A 112 -13.31 44.10 13.65
N ALA A 113 -14.24 43.98 14.60
CA ALA A 113 -14.43 42.75 15.38
C ALA A 113 -14.54 41.47 14.51
N PRO A 114 -15.40 41.41 13.47
CA PRO A 114 -15.48 40.24 12.61
C PRO A 114 -14.21 40.00 11.78
N GLU A 115 -13.49 41.06 11.40
CA GLU A 115 -12.21 40.91 10.69
C GLU A 115 -11.15 40.30 11.61
N ILE A 116 -11.03 40.76 12.85
CA ILE A 116 -10.09 40.19 13.83
C ILE A 116 -10.39 38.72 14.06
N GLU A 117 -11.66 38.37 14.26
CA GLU A 117 -12.05 36.97 14.46
C GLU A 117 -11.65 36.10 13.25
N ARG A 118 -11.88 36.61 12.03
CA ARG A 118 -11.50 35.91 10.80
C ARG A 118 -10.00 35.73 10.69
N GLU A 119 -9.21 36.80 10.79
CA GLU A 119 -7.75 36.73 10.64
C GLU A 119 -7.11 35.81 11.70
N VAL A 120 -7.65 35.83 12.93
CA VAL A 120 -7.19 34.92 13.99
C VAL A 120 -7.52 33.47 13.67
N GLN A 121 -8.72 33.22 13.17
CA GLN A 121 -9.13 31.88 12.79
C GLN A 121 -8.30 31.36 11.60
N ASP A 122 -8.06 32.19 10.59
CA ASP A 122 -7.24 31.85 9.43
C ASP A 122 -5.80 31.49 9.84
N ALA A 123 -5.21 32.23 10.78
CA ALA A 123 -3.89 31.92 11.33
C ALA A 123 -3.87 30.58 12.10
N VAL A 124 -4.93 30.28 12.86
CA VAL A 124 -5.07 28.99 13.58
C VAL A 124 -5.20 27.83 12.59
N GLU A 125 -6.06 27.96 11.59
CA GLU A 125 -6.26 26.92 10.57
C GLU A 125 -4.99 26.66 9.76
N ALA A 126 -4.28 27.73 9.36
CA ALA A 126 -3.00 27.62 8.67
C ALA A 126 -1.95 26.89 9.55
N ARG A 127 -1.94 27.16 10.86
CA ARG A 127 -1.05 26.49 11.81
C ARG A 127 -1.38 25.01 11.94
N GLU A 128 -2.64 24.65 12.15
CA GLU A 128 -3.07 23.25 12.28
C GLU A 128 -2.75 22.45 11.01
N PHE A 129 -2.97 23.05 9.85
CA PHE A 129 -2.62 22.45 8.57
C PHE A 129 -1.11 22.24 8.42
N LEU A 130 -0.31 23.24 8.82
CA LEU A 130 1.15 23.11 8.84
C LEU A 130 1.61 21.98 9.76
N GLU A 131 1.12 21.93 11.00
CA GLU A 131 1.48 20.89 11.98
C GLU A 131 1.14 19.48 11.45
N MET A 132 -0.01 19.34 10.77
CA MET A 132 -0.41 18.10 10.11
C MET A 132 0.59 17.69 9.02
N LEU A 133 0.99 18.62 8.15
CA LEU A 133 1.94 18.35 7.06
C LEU A 133 3.34 18.01 7.60
N GLU A 134 3.81 18.72 8.63
CA GLU A 134 5.09 18.45 9.27
C GLU A 134 5.14 17.06 9.89
N LYS A 135 4.05 16.65 10.55
CA LYS A 135 3.92 15.28 11.08
C LYS A 135 3.97 14.24 9.96
N ASN A 136 3.21 14.44 8.88
CA ASN A 136 3.20 13.52 7.74
C ASN A 136 4.58 13.43 7.07
N TYR A 137 5.28 14.55 6.93
CA TYR A 137 6.66 14.60 6.42
C TYR A 137 7.63 13.83 7.32
N ALA A 138 7.55 14.03 8.63
CA ALA A 138 8.38 13.32 9.61
C ALA A 138 8.13 11.80 9.57
N ASP A 139 6.87 11.38 9.51
CA ASP A 139 6.47 9.98 9.42
C ASP A 139 6.96 9.34 8.11
N ALA A 140 6.85 10.05 6.98
CA ALA A 140 7.37 9.58 5.69
C ALA A 140 8.89 9.46 5.70
N GLY A 141 9.60 10.43 6.30
CA GLY A 141 11.05 10.40 6.47
C GLY A 141 11.51 9.22 7.34
N ALA A 142 10.78 8.94 8.43
CA ALA A 142 11.05 7.79 9.29
C ALA A 142 10.86 6.46 8.54
N LYS A 143 9.78 6.32 7.75
CA LYS A 143 9.55 5.14 6.90
C LYS A 143 10.64 4.95 5.85
N LEU A 144 11.06 6.02 5.17
CA LEU A 144 12.16 5.94 4.19
C LEU A 144 13.47 5.49 4.85
N LYS A 145 13.79 6.05 6.02
CA LYS A 145 14.99 5.64 6.78
C LYS A 145 14.93 4.17 7.19
N ALA A 146 13.77 3.70 7.66
CA ALA A 146 13.56 2.30 8.02
C ALA A 146 13.73 1.38 6.80
N ALA A 147 13.08 1.70 5.68
CA ALA A 147 13.17 0.93 4.44
C ALA A 147 14.62 0.81 3.93
N ARG A 148 15.40 1.91 3.95
CA ARG A 148 16.84 1.86 3.63
C ARG A 148 17.61 0.93 4.55
N ALA A 149 17.35 1.00 5.86
CA ALA A 149 18.04 0.16 6.83
C ALA A 149 17.68 -1.33 6.71
N GLU A 150 16.45 -1.64 6.28
CA GLU A 150 16.00 -2.99 5.95
C GLU A 150 16.66 -3.50 4.67
N LEU A 151 16.73 -2.70 3.61
CA LEU A 151 17.43 -3.04 2.38
C LEU A 151 18.91 -3.40 2.66
N THR A 152 19.65 -2.57 3.40
CA THR A 152 21.05 -2.85 3.75
C THR A 152 21.23 -4.13 4.59
N ARG A 153 20.21 -4.53 5.36
CA ARG A 153 20.24 -5.83 6.06
C ARG A 153 20.00 -6.98 5.09
N ALA A 154 18.96 -6.88 4.27
CA ALA A 154 18.63 -7.87 3.27
C ALA A 154 19.80 -8.11 2.29
N GLU A 155 20.48 -7.06 1.83
CA GLU A 155 21.67 -7.17 0.98
C GLU A 155 22.81 -7.94 1.63
N ARG A 156 23.06 -7.72 2.92
CA ARG A 156 24.08 -8.46 3.67
C ARG A 156 23.68 -9.92 3.87
N ASP A 157 22.41 -10.20 4.11
CA ASP A 157 21.88 -11.55 4.26
C ASP A 157 21.98 -12.33 2.95
N MET A 158 21.64 -11.69 1.83
CA MET A 158 21.84 -12.25 0.49
C MET A 158 23.31 -12.53 0.21
N GLY A 159 24.21 -11.58 0.49
CA GLY A 159 25.66 -11.79 0.30
C GLY A 159 26.20 -12.98 1.12
N ARG A 160 25.68 -13.20 2.33
CA ARG A 160 26.01 -14.39 3.14
C ARG A 160 25.46 -15.68 2.52
N ALA A 161 24.21 -15.66 2.07
CA ALA A 161 23.58 -16.80 1.41
C ALA A 161 24.32 -17.20 0.11
N ASP A 162 24.73 -16.22 -0.69
CA ASP A 162 25.50 -16.45 -1.92
C ASP A 162 26.87 -17.08 -1.62
N GLN A 163 27.57 -16.61 -0.58
CA GLN A 163 28.83 -17.22 -0.15
C GLN A 163 28.64 -18.66 0.32
N GLN A 164 27.58 -18.93 1.10
CA GLN A 164 27.26 -20.29 1.54
C GLN A 164 26.93 -21.21 0.36
N ARG A 165 26.15 -20.73 -0.62
CA ARG A 165 25.84 -21.48 -1.84
C ARG A 165 27.11 -21.78 -2.63
N ALA A 166 27.97 -20.79 -2.86
CA ALA A 166 29.24 -20.99 -3.58
C ALA A 166 30.16 -21.99 -2.88
N MET A 167 30.21 -21.98 -1.54
CA MET A 167 30.96 -22.97 -0.76
C MET A 167 30.36 -24.37 -0.87
N ALA A 168 29.04 -24.50 -0.81
CA ALA A 168 28.35 -25.78 -0.99
C ALA A 168 28.56 -26.35 -2.41
N GLU A 169 28.51 -25.50 -3.43
CA GLU A 169 28.81 -25.87 -4.82
C GLU A 169 30.25 -26.36 -4.96
N ARG A 170 31.23 -25.64 -4.41
CA ARG A 170 32.64 -26.07 -4.39
C ARG A 170 32.84 -27.39 -3.66
N GLN A 171 32.19 -27.59 -2.52
CA GLN A 171 32.25 -28.86 -1.79
C GLN A 171 31.63 -30.01 -2.59
N ALA A 172 30.49 -29.77 -3.24
CA ALA A 172 29.85 -30.75 -4.10
C ALA A 172 30.73 -31.10 -5.32
N GLU A 173 31.37 -30.11 -5.94
CA GLU A 173 32.34 -30.32 -7.03
C GLU A 173 33.56 -31.10 -6.56
N ALA A 174 34.14 -30.75 -5.40
CA ALA A 174 35.26 -31.47 -4.82
C ALA A 174 34.89 -32.93 -4.48
N ALA A 175 33.71 -33.17 -3.91
CA ALA A 175 33.21 -34.52 -3.64
C ALA A 175 33.00 -35.32 -4.93
N ARG A 176 32.49 -34.69 -6.00
CA ARG A 176 32.38 -35.30 -7.34
C ARG A 176 33.77 -35.67 -7.89
N GLN A 177 34.75 -34.80 -7.73
CA GLN A 177 36.13 -35.06 -8.15
C GLN A 177 36.75 -36.21 -7.34
N ALA A 178 36.59 -36.21 -6.02
CA ALA A 178 37.13 -37.21 -5.10
C ALA A 178 36.48 -38.59 -5.26
N ALA A 179 35.19 -38.67 -5.62
CA ALA A 179 34.51 -39.90 -5.98
C ALA A 179 34.98 -40.50 -7.33
N GLY A 180 36.03 -39.95 -7.94
CA GLY A 180 36.61 -40.45 -9.20
C GLY A 180 35.79 -40.11 -10.45
N LEU A 181 34.73 -39.31 -10.33
CA LEU A 181 33.85 -38.96 -11.45
C LEU A 181 34.43 -37.89 -12.38
N ALA A 182 35.59 -37.30 -12.06
CA ALA A 182 36.22 -36.25 -12.86
C ALA A 182 37.11 -36.78 -14.01
N GLY A 183 37.59 -38.03 -13.96
CA GLY A 183 38.56 -38.56 -14.93
C GLY A 183 37.96 -39.37 -16.08
N ALA A 184 36.82 -40.05 -15.87
CA ALA A 184 36.30 -41.05 -16.82
C ALA A 184 35.03 -40.63 -17.59
N THR A 185 34.55 -39.40 -17.41
CA THR A 185 33.19 -39.00 -17.82
C THR A 185 33.11 -37.86 -18.83
N SER A 186 34.20 -37.33 -19.42
CA SER A 186 34.06 -36.21 -20.38
C SER A 186 33.24 -36.59 -21.64
N GLY A 187 33.30 -37.85 -22.09
CA GLY A 187 32.44 -38.37 -23.18
C GLY A 187 31.07 -38.88 -22.70
N LEU A 188 31.01 -39.51 -21.53
CA LEU A 188 29.77 -40.06 -20.95
C LEU A 188 28.85 -38.99 -20.36
N THR A 189 29.37 -37.87 -19.85
CA THR A 189 28.56 -36.74 -19.34
C THR A 189 27.95 -35.94 -20.47
N VAL A 190 28.59 -35.83 -21.64
CA VAL A 190 27.97 -35.24 -22.84
C VAL A 190 26.83 -36.14 -23.33
N ALA A 191 27.03 -37.47 -23.37
CA ALA A 191 25.97 -38.41 -23.73
C ALA A 191 24.85 -38.47 -22.70
N LEU A 192 25.15 -38.51 -21.39
CA LEU A 192 24.15 -38.58 -20.32
C LEU A 192 23.42 -37.24 -20.13
N LYS A 193 24.11 -36.10 -20.28
CA LYS A 193 23.47 -34.78 -20.31
C LYS A 193 22.64 -34.61 -21.57
N ALA A 194 23.10 -35.07 -22.74
CA ALA A 194 22.27 -35.09 -23.95
C ALA A 194 21.06 -36.01 -23.79
N MET A 195 21.19 -37.17 -23.11
CA MET A 195 20.10 -38.08 -22.79
C MET A 195 19.14 -37.52 -21.73
N GLN A 196 19.63 -36.79 -20.73
CA GLN A 196 18.81 -36.12 -19.73
C GLN A 196 18.11 -34.88 -20.29
N ASP A 197 18.80 -34.11 -21.14
CA ASP A 197 18.21 -32.97 -21.87
C ASP A 197 17.21 -33.44 -22.93
N THR A 198 17.44 -34.58 -23.60
CA THR A 198 16.43 -35.20 -24.48
C THR A 198 15.29 -35.82 -23.67
N ALA A 199 15.54 -36.51 -22.56
CA ALA A 199 14.47 -37.01 -21.69
C ALA A 199 13.64 -35.88 -21.07
N ALA A 200 14.26 -34.75 -20.71
CA ALA A 200 13.56 -33.57 -20.22
C ALA A 200 12.80 -32.87 -21.35
N LYS A 201 13.35 -32.78 -22.57
CA LYS A 201 12.64 -32.30 -23.76
C LYS A 201 11.51 -33.22 -24.18
N ASP A 202 11.66 -34.53 -24.05
CA ASP A 202 10.65 -35.54 -24.38
C ASP A 202 9.56 -35.58 -23.32
N LEU A 203 9.88 -35.39 -22.04
CA LEU A 203 8.91 -35.19 -20.97
C LEU A 203 8.16 -33.87 -21.15
N ALA A 204 8.85 -32.76 -21.44
CA ALA A 204 8.22 -31.48 -21.73
C ALA A 204 7.38 -31.53 -23.02
N ALA A 205 7.82 -32.25 -24.05
CA ALA A 205 7.06 -32.48 -25.28
C ALA A 205 5.89 -33.44 -25.05
N ALA A 206 6.02 -34.44 -24.16
CA ALA A 206 4.94 -35.34 -23.76
C ALA A 206 3.91 -34.65 -22.86
N GLU A 207 4.34 -33.74 -21.97
CA GLU A 207 3.44 -32.88 -21.19
C GLU A 207 2.79 -31.82 -22.06
N ALA A 208 3.52 -31.21 -22.99
CA ALA A 208 2.96 -30.31 -24.00
C ALA A 208 2.00 -31.05 -24.94
N ALA A 209 2.28 -32.30 -25.32
CA ALA A 209 1.39 -33.14 -26.13
C ALA A 209 0.17 -33.63 -25.32
N LYS A 210 0.32 -33.93 -24.02
CA LYS A 210 -0.82 -34.22 -23.11
C LYS A 210 -1.67 -32.97 -22.83
N ALA A 211 -1.05 -31.81 -22.69
CA ALA A 211 -1.73 -30.51 -22.55
C ALA A 211 -2.42 -30.14 -23.88
N LYS A 212 -1.77 -30.37 -25.02
CA LYS A 212 -2.34 -30.19 -26.36
C LYS A 212 -3.44 -31.21 -26.67
N ALA A 213 -3.35 -32.45 -26.19
CA ALA A 213 -4.41 -33.46 -26.28
C ALA A 213 -5.59 -33.17 -25.34
N LYS A 214 -5.35 -32.56 -24.17
CA LYS A 214 -6.38 -31.99 -23.29
C LYS A 214 -7.03 -30.74 -23.89
N LEU A 215 -6.29 -29.93 -24.63
CA LEU A 215 -6.78 -28.72 -25.33
C LEU A 215 -7.47 -29.02 -26.67
N LEU A 216 -7.19 -30.17 -27.28
CA LEU A 216 -7.80 -30.61 -28.54
C LEU A 216 -8.91 -31.67 -28.36
N HIS A 217 -9.32 -31.95 -27.11
CA HIS A 217 -10.64 -32.55 -26.89
C HIS A 217 -11.67 -31.42 -26.79
N PRO A 218 -12.68 -31.39 -27.67
CA PRO A 218 -13.72 -30.37 -27.63
C PRO A 218 -14.54 -30.49 -26.35
N SER A 219 -14.40 -29.51 -25.46
CA SER A 219 -15.40 -29.23 -24.43
C SER A 219 -16.56 -28.49 -25.10
N SER A 220 -17.64 -29.21 -25.38
CA SER A 220 -18.97 -28.59 -25.58
C SER A 220 -19.71 -28.61 -24.25
N PRO A 221 -20.04 -27.43 -23.68
CA PRO A 221 -20.69 -27.31 -22.38
C PRO A 221 -22.20 -27.09 -22.56
N GLU A 222 -23.01 -28.15 -22.50
CA GLU A 222 -24.46 -28.00 -22.30
C GLU A 222 -25.02 -29.22 -21.55
N LYS A 223 -25.25 -29.06 -20.23
CA LYS A 223 -26.57 -29.18 -19.62
C LYS A 223 -26.48 -29.02 -18.10
N GLU A 224 -27.20 -28.00 -17.67
CA GLU A 224 -27.70 -27.74 -16.31
C GLU A 224 -28.30 -29.01 -15.70
N ASP A 225 -27.91 -29.39 -14.48
CA ASP A 225 -28.84 -29.99 -13.51
C ASP A 225 -28.23 -30.04 -12.08
N PRO A 226 -28.84 -29.39 -11.06
CA PRO A 226 -28.41 -29.42 -9.66
C PRO A 226 -28.63 -30.77 -8.93
N ASN A 227 -28.63 -31.91 -9.61
CA ASN A 227 -28.88 -33.24 -9.04
C ASN A 227 -27.68 -34.22 -9.06
N ILE A 228 -26.50 -33.82 -9.51
CA ILE A 228 -25.34 -34.74 -9.68
C ILE A 228 -24.42 -34.80 -8.44
N ALA A 229 -24.72 -34.04 -7.37
CA ALA A 229 -24.05 -34.22 -6.07
C ALA A 229 -24.66 -35.37 -5.23
N ALA A 230 -25.93 -35.74 -5.47
CA ALA A 230 -26.61 -36.83 -4.75
C ALA A 230 -26.32 -38.22 -5.35
N ALA A 231 -25.96 -38.31 -6.62
CA ALA A 231 -25.68 -39.58 -7.30
C ALA A 231 -24.27 -40.15 -7.01
N LEU A 232 -23.32 -39.32 -6.55
CA LEU A 232 -21.97 -39.78 -6.17
C LEU A 232 -21.89 -40.33 -4.73
N ALA A 233 -22.93 -40.12 -3.90
CA ALA A 233 -23.07 -40.79 -2.61
C ALA A 233 -23.78 -42.18 -2.71
N ALA A 234 -24.40 -42.51 -3.85
CA ALA A 234 -25.07 -43.79 -4.08
C ALA A 234 -24.23 -44.80 -4.87
N ALA A 235 -23.13 -44.37 -5.51
CA ALA A 235 -22.23 -45.25 -6.26
C ALA A 235 -21.09 -45.87 -5.42
N SER A 236 -20.96 -45.50 -4.14
CA SER A 236 -20.25 -46.28 -3.11
C SER A 236 -21.26 -47.12 -2.32
N GLY A 237 -22.00 -47.97 -3.03
CA GLY A 237 -23.08 -48.77 -2.49
C GLY A 237 -22.63 -49.73 -1.39
N LYS A 238 -22.80 -49.31 -0.13
CA LYS A 238 -23.22 -50.19 0.95
C LYS A 238 -24.37 -49.51 1.69
N PRO A 239 -25.57 -50.08 1.67
CA PRO A 239 -26.45 -49.99 2.82
C PRO A 239 -26.74 -51.38 3.38
N ALA A 240 -26.74 -51.42 4.71
CA ALA A 240 -27.11 -52.57 5.51
C ALA A 240 -28.57 -52.97 5.27
N ALA A 241 -28.81 -54.27 5.06
CA ALA A 241 -30.09 -54.90 5.32
C ALA A 241 -30.08 -55.46 6.76
N THR A 242 -30.92 -54.85 7.58
CA THR A 242 -31.21 -55.15 8.99
C THR A 242 -32.32 -56.19 9.10
N SER A 243 -32.04 -57.44 8.72
CA SER A 243 -32.91 -58.56 9.12
C SER A 243 -32.15 -59.90 9.14
N LEU A 244 -32.46 -60.77 10.11
CA LEU A 244 -31.89 -62.12 10.23
C LEU A 244 -32.39 -63.07 9.12
N SER A 245 -33.54 -62.77 8.52
CA SER A 245 -34.16 -63.53 7.44
C SER A 245 -33.32 -63.55 6.17
N ASP A 246 -32.67 -62.43 5.84
CA ASP A 246 -31.84 -62.28 4.63
C ASP A 246 -30.50 -63.02 4.74
N ARG A 247 -30.00 -63.26 5.96
CA ARG A 247 -28.74 -63.99 6.20
C ARG A 247 -28.88 -65.51 6.01
N LEU A 248 -30.08 -66.07 6.21
CA LEU A 248 -30.33 -67.50 6.02
C LEU A 248 -30.53 -67.87 4.54
N ALA A 249 -31.06 -66.96 3.71
CA ALA A 249 -31.21 -67.19 2.28
C ALA A 249 -29.86 -67.25 1.54
N ALA A 250 -28.90 -66.40 1.94
CA ALA A 250 -27.58 -66.33 1.31
C ALA A 250 -26.64 -67.50 1.67
N LEU A 251 -26.90 -68.21 2.78
CA LEU A 251 -26.15 -69.43 3.14
C LEU A 251 -26.68 -70.67 2.40
N LYS A 252 -27.96 -70.68 2.03
CA LYS A 252 -28.59 -71.80 1.29
C LYS A 252 -28.26 -71.79 -0.20
N SER A 253 -27.92 -70.64 -0.78
CA SER A 253 -27.47 -70.51 -2.18
C SER A 253 -25.98 -70.78 -2.40
N LYS A 254 -25.22 -71.08 -1.33
CA LYS A 254 -23.76 -71.32 -1.39
C LYS A 254 -23.34 -72.78 -1.13
N GLN A 255 -24.29 -73.69 -1.01
CA GLN A 255 -24.08 -75.15 -0.90
C GLN A 255 -24.84 -75.96 -1.99
N GLY A 256 -25.01 -75.35 -3.17
CA GLY A 256 -25.39 -76.05 -4.40
C GLY A 256 -24.23 -76.04 -5.38
#